data_AF-A0A1A7WCK8-F1
#
_entry.id   AF-A0A1A7WCK8-F1
#
_cell.length_a   1.000
_cell.length_b   1.000
_cell.length_c   1.000
_cell.angle_alpha   90.00
_cell.angle_beta   90.00
_cell.angle_gamma   90.00
#
_symmetry.space_group_name_H-M   'P 1'
#
loop_
_entity.id
_entity.type
_entity.pdbx_description
1 polymer ?
#
loop_
_entity_poly.entity_id
_entity_poly.type
_entity_poly.pdbx_seq_one_letter_code
_entity_poly.pdbx_strand_id
1 'polypeptide(L)'
;HPFIMTVGCVAGDEESYEVFKDLLDPIISDRHGGYKPTDKHKTDLNFENLKGGDDLDPNYVLSSRVRTGRSIKGFTLPPHNSRGERRAIQNLSIEALSSLEGEFKGKYYPLDGMTDAEQEQLIADHFLFDKPVSPLLTCAGMARDWPDARGIWHNDSKSFLVWVNEEDHL
;
A
#
# COMPACT_ATOMS: atom_id res chain seq x y z
N HIS A 1 -0.14 17.00 11.12
CA HIS A 1 0.66 17.03 9.87
C HIS A 1 0.59 18.43 9.29
N PRO A 2 1.68 19.00 8.72
CA PRO A 2 1.72 20.41 8.32
C PRO A 2 0.84 20.78 7.11
N PHE A 3 0.52 19.82 6.23
CA PHE A 3 -0.14 20.11 4.95
C PHE A 3 -1.55 19.53 4.76
N ILE A 4 -1.96 18.58 5.61
CA ILE A 4 -3.25 17.89 5.47
C ILE A 4 -3.84 17.56 6.84
N MET A 5 -5.16 17.49 6.93
CA MET A 5 -5.87 16.95 8.08
C MET A 5 -5.60 15.44 8.19
N THR A 6 -5.22 14.97 9.37
CA THR A 6 -4.91 13.56 9.64
C THR A 6 -6.06 12.86 10.33
N VAL A 7 -6.18 11.55 10.11
CA VAL A 7 -7.20 10.71 10.78
C VAL A 7 -6.93 10.58 12.28
N GLY A 8 -5.68 10.30 12.67
CA GLY A 8 -5.26 10.26 14.08
C GLY A 8 -5.42 8.91 14.79
N CYS A 9 -5.85 7.86 14.09
CA CYS A 9 -5.89 6.48 14.57
C CYS A 9 -5.55 5.49 13.44
N VAL A 10 -5.21 4.26 13.82
CA VAL A 10 -4.91 3.14 12.89
C VAL A 10 -5.56 1.86 13.42
N ALA A 11 -5.81 0.89 12.53
CA ALA A 11 -6.25 -0.45 12.91
C ALA A 11 -5.05 -1.39 13.06
N GLY A 12 -5.10 -2.29 14.04
CA GLY A 12 -4.07 -3.31 14.26
C GLY A 12 -4.36 -4.63 13.53
N ASP A 13 -5.62 -4.88 13.20
CA ASP A 13 -6.15 -6.09 12.58
C ASP A 13 -7.54 -5.80 11.97
N GLU A 14 -8.19 -6.80 11.36
CA GLU A 14 -9.53 -6.68 10.76
C GLU A 14 -10.57 -6.40 11.86
N GLU A 15 -10.46 -7.07 13.00
CA GLU A 15 -11.37 -7.00 14.14
C GLU A 15 -11.38 -5.62 14.80
N SER A 16 -10.28 -4.86 14.74
CA SER A 16 -10.18 -3.49 15.24
C SER A 16 -11.34 -2.61 14.78
N TYR A 17 -11.78 -2.76 13.53
CA TYR A 17 -12.89 -1.97 12.98
C TYR A 17 -14.24 -2.27 13.63
N GLU A 18 -14.47 -3.49 14.12
CA GLU A 18 -15.71 -3.86 14.82
C GLU A 18 -15.59 -3.63 16.33
N VAL A 19 -14.48 -4.05 16.95
CA VAL A 19 -14.25 -3.93 18.40
C VAL A 19 -14.23 -2.46 18.84
N PHE A 20 -13.69 -1.57 18.02
CA PHE A 20 -13.59 -0.14 18.31
C PHE A 20 -14.51 0.72 17.44
N LYS A 21 -15.60 0.15 16.91
CA LYS A 21 -16.54 0.85 16.01
C LYS A 21 -17.09 2.15 16.59
N ASP A 22 -17.36 2.21 17.89
CA ASP A 22 -17.88 3.42 18.54
C ASP A 22 -16.92 4.62 18.43
N LEU A 23 -15.62 4.35 18.26
CA LEU A 23 -14.60 5.35 17.95
C LEU A 23 -14.40 5.51 16.44
N LEU A 24 -14.31 4.41 15.69
CA LEU A 24 -13.90 4.42 14.29
C LEU A 24 -15.02 4.86 13.35
N ASP A 25 -16.28 4.52 13.62
CA ASP A 25 -17.43 4.88 12.78
C ASP A 25 -17.60 6.41 12.64
N PRO A 26 -17.58 7.21 13.73
CA PRO A 26 -17.60 8.67 13.63
C PRO A 26 -16.41 9.22 12.84
N ILE A 27 -15.20 8.69 13.07
CA ILE A 27 -13.98 9.12 12.39
C ILE A 27 -14.06 8.84 10.89
N ILE A 28 -14.57 7.67 10.49
CA ILE A 28 -14.77 7.29 9.09
C ILE A 28 -15.77 8.24 8.44
N SER A 29 -16.92 8.49 9.10
CA SER A 29 -17.93 9.43 8.63
C SER A 29 -17.34 10.83 8.40
N ASP A 30 -16.63 11.39 9.39
CA ASP A 30 -16.02 12.71 9.29
C ASP A 30 -14.97 12.78 8.18
N ARG A 31 -14.12 11.75 8.06
CA ARG A 31 -13.08 11.70 7.03
C ARG A 31 -13.63 11.52 5.63
N HIS A 32 -14.77 10.86 5.47
CA HIS A 32 -15.36 10.47 4.18
C HIS A 32 -16.67 11.21 3.85
N GLY A 33 -16.85 12.42 4.39
CA GLY A 33 -17.94 13.31 3.97
C GLY A 33 -19.34 12.84 4.38
N GLY A 34 -19.46 12.25 5.56
CA GLY A 34 -20.73 11.79 6.12
C GLY A 34 -21.10 10.35 5.77
N TYR A 35 -20.13 9.51 5.38
CA TYR A 35 -20.34 8.10 5.09
C TYR A 35 -20.78 7.35 6.35
N LYS A 36 -22.01 6.85 6.37
CA LYS A 36 -22.65 6.31 7.58
C LYS A 36 -22.32 4.84 7.80
N PRO A 37 -22.40 4.34 9.05
CA PRO A 37 -22.26 2.90 9.33
C PRO A 37 -23.27 2.02 8.60
N THR A 38 -24.42 2.58 8.21
CA THR A 38 -25.46 1.88 7.45
C THR A 38 -25.23 1.90 5.94
N ASP A 39 -24.31 2.72 5.45
CA ASP A 39 -24.01 2.81 4.02
C ASP A 39 -23.23 1.56 3.59
N LYS A 40 -23.34 1.21 2.30
CA LYS A 40 -22.67 0.03 1.73
C LYS A 40 -21.68 0.46 0.66
N HIS A 41 -20.43 0.01 0.79
CA HIS A 41 -19.40 0.30 -0.20
C HIS A 41 -19.69 -0.47 -1.48
N LYS A 42 -19.55 0.18 -2.62
CA LYS A 42 -19.68 -0.44 -3.94
C LYS A 42 -18.31 -0.45 -4.60
N THR A 43 -17.87 -1.63 -5.00
CA THR A 43 -16.63 -1.81 -5.75
C THR A 43 -16.98 -2.07 -7.22
N ASP A 44 -16.37 -1.28 -8.11
CA ASP A 44 -16.40 -1.51 -9.55
C ASP A 44 -14.95 -1.43 -10.06
N LEU A 45 -14.42 -2.58 -10.47
CA LEU A 45 -13.09 -2.70 -11.07
C LEU A 45 -13.18 -2.99 -12.59
N ASN A 46 -14.37 -2.84 -13.19
CA ASN A 46 -14.50 -2.89 -14.64
C ASN A 46 -14.03 -1.56 -15.24
N PHE A 47 -12.78 -1.52 -15.71
CA PHE A 47 -12.19 -0.32 -16.29
C PHE A 47 -12.91 0.15 -17.58
N GLU A 48 -13.64 -0.74 -18.26
CA GLU A 48 -14.43 -0.39 -19.46
C GLU A 48 -15.59 0.58 -19.15
N ASN A 49 -15.99 0.69 -17.88
CA ASN A 49 -17.00 1.66 -17.46
C ASN A 49 -16.46 3.10 -17.42
N LEU A 50 -15.13 3.30 -17.48
CA LEU A 50 -14.51 4.62 -17.56
C LEU A 50 -14.77 5.24 -18.94
N LYS A 51 -15.19 6.52 -18.97
CA LYS A 51 -15.45 7.26 -20.22
C LYS A 51 -14.41 8.36 -20.39
N GLY A 52 -13.62 8.27 -21.46
CA GLY A 52 -12.51 9.18 -21.75
C GLY A 52 -11.32 8.99 -20.81
N GLY A 53 -10.47 10.01 -20.70
CA GLY A 53 -9.26 9.96 -19.88
C GLY A 53 -8.03 9.38 -20.58
N ASP A 54 -8.20 8.95 -21.84
CA ASP A 54 -7.17 8.48 -22.75
C ASP A 54 -6.45 9.60 -23.51
N ASP A 55 -6.93 10.85 -23.40
CA ASP A 55 -6.47 12.01 -24.17
C ASP A 55 -6.14 13.25 -23.31
N LEU A 56 -5.78 13.04 -22.03
CA LEU A 56 -5.33 14.13 -21.16
C LEU A 56 -4.14 14.88 -21.79
N ASP A 57 -4.22 16.22 -21.86
CA ASP A 57 -3.23 17.05 -22.54
C ASP A 57 -1.82 16.85 -21.94
N PRO A 58 -0.86 16.25 -22.69
CA PRO A 58 0.47 15.94 -22.18
C PRO A 58 1.33 17.19 -21.97
N ASN A 59 0.91 18.37 -22.45
CA ASN A 59 1.57 19.63 -22.11
C ASN A 59 1.36 20.02 -20.64
N TYR A 60 0.35 19.44 -19.98
CA TYR A 60 0.01 19.72 -18.59
C TYR A 60 0.15 18.48 -17.70
N VAL A 61 -0.29 17.32 -18.16
CA VAL A 61 -0.24 16.07 -17.39
C VAL A 61 1.05 15.32 -17.68
N LEU A 62 2.03 15.44 -16.77
CA LEU A 62 3.35 14.82 -16.93
C LEU A 62 3.34 13.30 -16.73
N SER A 63 2.48 12.79 -15.85
CA SER A 63 2.32 11.36 -15.58
C SER A 63 0.94 11.09 -14.98
N SER A 64 0.46 9.86 -15.16
CA SER A 64 -0.78 9.36 -14.55
C SER A 64 -0.48 8.12 -13.73
N ARG A 65 -1.06 8.03 -12.53
CA ARG A 65 -0.84 6.90 -11.61
C ARG A 65 -2.12 6.57 -10.85
N VAL A 66 -2.42 5.27 -10.77
CA VAL A 66 -3.49 4.72 -9.92
C VAL A 66 -2.85 3.86 -8.83
N ARG A 67 -3.28 4.03 -7.59
CA ARG A 67 -2.80 3.24 -6.43
C ARG A 67 -3.98 2.78 -5.59
N THR A 68 -3.86 1.58 -5.06
CA THR A 68 -4.74 1.05 -4.01
C THR A 68 -3.90 0.23 -3.03
N GLY A 69 -4.45 -0.14 -1.87
CA GLY A 69 -3.81 -1.04 -0.90
C GLY A 69 -4.65 -2.29 -0.68
N ARG A 70 -4.03 -3.41 -0.31
CA ARG A 70 -4.74 -4.65 0.03
C ARG A 70 -4.16 -5.27 1.30
N SER A 71 -5.04 -5.82 2.12
CA SER A 71 -4.68 -6.58 3.33
C SER A 71 -5.08 -8.04 3.18
N ILE A 72 -4.17 -8.93 3.54
CA ILE A 72 -4.38 -10.39 3.54
C ILE A 72 -5.11 -10.78 4.83
N LYS A 73 -6.31 -11.36 4.69
CA LYS A 73 -7.14 -11.81 5.81
C LYS A 73 -6.40 -12.85 6.68
N GLY A 74 -6.58 -12.74 8.00
CA GLY A 74 -5.95 -13.64 8.97
C GLY A 74 -4.54 -13.22 9.42
N PHE A 75 -4.03 -12.10 8.91
CA PHE A 75 -2.81 -11.46 9.41
C PHE A 75 -3.14 -10.09 10.01
N THR A 76 -2.47 -9.76 11.10
CA THR A 76 -2.53 -8.40 11.68
C THR A 76 -1.88 -7.38 10.74
N LEU A 77 -2.31 -6.12 10.84
CA LEU A 77 -1.87 -4.99 10.01
C LEU A 77 -0.49 -4.46 10.46
N PRO A 78 0.21 -3.65 9.63
CA PRO A 78 1.57 -3.16 9.93
C PRO A 78 1.77 -2.48 11.30
N PRO A 79 0.79 -1.76 11.88
CA PRO A 79 0.91 -1.25 13.24
C PRO A 79 1.21 -2.34 14.27
N HIS A 80 0.67 -3.55 14.09
CA HIS A 80 0.72 -4.62 15.09
C HIS A 80 1.49 -5.88 14.68
N ASN A 81 1.67 -6.12 13.38
CA ASN A 81 2.21 -7.41 12.93
C ASN A 81 3.58 -7.77 13.51
N SER A 82 3.70 -9.04 13.87
CA SER A 82 4.97 -9.63 14.29
C SER A 82 5.90 -9.79 13.10
N ARG A 83 7.21 -9.97 13.36
CA ARG A 83 8.16 -10.36 12.29
C ARG A 83 7.73 -11.63 11.56
N GLY A 84 7.14 -12.59 12.29
CA GLY A 84 6.67 -13.85 11.71
C GLY A 84 5.52 -13.65 10.72
N GLU A 85 4.50 -12.89 11.11
CA GLU A 85 3.37 -12.56 10.22
C GLU A 85 3.83 -11.73 9.01
N ARG A 86 4.69 -10.74 9.23
CA ARG A 86 5.22 -9.90 8.14
C ARG A 86 5.99 -10.72 7.11
N ARG A 87 6.82 -11.67 7.55
CA ARG A 87 7.53 -12.62 6.67
C ARG A 87 6.58 -13.58 5.96
N ALA A 88 5.51 -14.04 6.63
CA ALA A 88 4.50 -14.88 6.01
C ALA A 88 3.76 -14.13 4.89
N ILE A 89 3.37 -12.87 5.13
CA ILE A 89 2.81 -11.98 4.11
C ILE A 89 3.80 -11.82 2.94
N GLN A 90 5.06 -11.53 3.21
CA GLN A 90 6.08 -11.38 2.17
C GLN A 90 6.18 -12.63 1.29
N ASN A 91 6.27 -13.82 1.90
CA ASN A 91 6.39 -15.08 1.15
C ASN A 91 5.16 -15.35 0.27
N LEU A 92 3.95 -15.18 0.81
CA LEU A 92 2.71 -15.34 0.05
C LEU A 92 2.63 -14.35 -1.12
N SER A 93 3.01 -13.10 -0.87
CA SER A 93 3.04 -12.06 -1.90
C SER A 93 4.05 -12.37 -3.00
N ILE A 94 5.26 -12.82 -2.66
CA ILE A 94 6.26 -13.23 -3.66
C ILE A 94 5.76 -14.40 -4.49
N GLU A 95 5.19 -15.42 -3.86
CA GLU A 95 4.65 -16.59 -4.55
C GLU A 95 3.57 -16.19 -5.56
N ALA A 96 2.59 -15.39 -5.14
CA ALA A 96 1.53 -14.93 -6.01
C ALA A 96 2.06 -14.04 -7.15
N LEU A 97 2.89 -13.04 -6.84
CA LEU A 97 3.42 -12.09 -7.84
C LEU A 97 4.37 -12.75 -8.84
N SER A 98 5.10 -13.79 -8.44
CA SER A 98 5.98 -14.56 -9.34
C SER A 98 5.20 -15.42 -10.34
N SER A 99 3.90 -15.65 -10.10
CA SER A 99 3.02 -16.37 -11.02
C SER A 99 2.44 -15.49 -12.14
N LEU A 100 2.65 -14.17 -12.08
CA LEU A 100 2.20 -13.24 -13.11
C LEU A 100 3.01 -13.39 -14.40
N GLU A 101 2.29 -13.43 -15.52
CA GLU A 101 2.86 -13.62 -16.87
C GLU A 101 2.48 -12.45 -17.80
N GLY A 102 2.95 -12.49 -19.04
CA GLY A 102 2.63 -11.49 -20.05
C GLY A 102 3.13 -10.09 -19.68
N GLU A 103 2.27 -9.07 -19.82
CA GLU A 103 2.60 -7.68 -19.48
C GLU A 103 2.86 -7.46 -17.98
N PHE A 104 2.38 -8.39 -17.14
CA PHE A 104 2.57 -8.33 -15.69
C PHE A 104 3.73 -9.22 -15.21
N LYS A 105 4.51 -9.82 -16.11
CA LYS A 105 5.72 -10.53 -15.70
C LYS A 105 6.70 -9.56 -15.05
N GLY A 106 7.25 -9.94 -13.90
CA GLY A 106 8.12 -9.05 -13.12
C GLY A 106 9.03 -9.76 -12.13
N LYS A 107 9.73 -8.95 -11.33
CA LYS A 107 10.71 -9.40 -10.34
C LYS A 107 10.46 -8.72 -8.98
N TYR A 108 10.67 -9.49 -7.92
CA TYR A 108 10.70 -8.98 -6.54
C TYR A 108 12.13 -8.58 -6.14
N TYR A 109 12.22 -7.44 -5.46
CA TYR A 109 13.45 -6.84 -4.95
C TYR A 109 13.28 -6.63 -3.43
N PRO A 110 13.84 -7.51 -2.58
CA PRO A 110 13.82 -7.30 -1.14
C PRO A 110 14.62 -6.04 -0.80
N LEU A 111 14.16 -5.27 0.19
CA LEU A 111 14.93 -4.15 0.71
C LEU A 111 16.14 -4.64 1.53
N ASP A 112 16.00 -5.77 2.21
CA ASP A 112 17.13 -6.42 2.88
C ASP A 112 18.09 -7.02 1.84
N GLY A 113 19.35 -6.61 1.91
CA GLY A 113 20.39 -7.02 0.95
C GLY A 113 20.29 -6.37 -0.44
N MET A 114 19.48 -5.32 -0.61
CA MET A 114 19.46 -4.53 -1.85
C MET A 114 20.83 -3.89 -2.09
N THR A 115 21.34 -3.99 -3.32
CA THR A 115 22.62 -3.36 -3.69
C THR A 115 22.44 -1.84 -3.90
N ASP A 116 23.51 -1.06 -3.69
CA ASP A 116 23.48 0.39 -3.94
C ASP A 116 23.00 0.72 -5.37
N ALA A 117 23.42 -0.08 -6.36
CA ALA A 117 23.01 0.11 -7.75
C ALA A 117 21.51 -0.16 -7.98
N GLU A 118 20.94 -1.19 -7.34
CA GLU A 118 19.49 -1.45 -7.39
C GLU A 118 18.70 -0.35 -6.68
N GLN A 119 19.21 0.11 -5.54
CA GLN A 119 18.60 1.18 -4.77
C GLN A 119 18.57 2.50 -5.55
N GLU A 120 19.71 2.92 -6.11
CA GLU A 120 19.84 4.11 -6.94
C GLU A 120 18.91 4.05 -8.16
N GLN A 121 18.82 2.89 -8.80
CA GLN A 121 17.93 2.69 -9.95
C GLN A 121 16.46 2.84 -9.55
N LEU A 122 16.01 2.23 -8.44
CA LEU A 122 14.63 2.34 -7.98
C LEU A 122 14.29 3.76 -7.49
N ILE A 123 15.25 4.51 -6.95
CA ILE A 123 15.08 5.94 -6.63
C ILE A 123 14.92 6.75 -7.92
N ALA A 124 15.78 6.52 -8.91
CA ALA A 124 15.73 7.22 -10.20
C ALA A 124 14.44 6.94 -10.97
N ASP A 125 13.88 5.74 -10.83
CA ASP A 125 12.59 5.37 -11.41
C ASP A 125 11.37 5.88 -10.61
N HIS A 126 11.58 6.54 -9.46
CA HIS A 126 10.54 6.97 -8.51
C HIS A 126 9.71 5.81 -7.90
N PHE A 127 10.35 4.64 -7.71
CA PHE A 127 9.69 3.43 -7.23
C PHE A 127 10.05 3.02 -5.81
N LEU A 128 11.23 3.43 -5.33
CA LEU A 128 11.65 3.09 -3.98
C LEU A 128 10.83 3.84 -2.95
N PHE A 129 10.36 3.11 -1.93
CA PHE A 129 9.90 3.72 -0.69
C PHE A 129 11.02 3.64 0.36
N ASP A 130 11.27 4.75 1.03
CA ASP A 130 12.32 4.85 2.04
C ASP A 130 11.81 4.38 3.41
N LYS A 131 12.75 4.20 4.34
CA LYS A 131 12.41 3.96 5.75
C LYS A 131 11.40 5.01 6.21
N PRO A 132 10.24 4.60 6.77
CA PRO A 132 9.24 5.55 7.24
C PRO A 132 9.84 6.55 8.24
N VAL A 133 9.98 7.82 7.82
CA VAL A 133 10.40 8.94 8.70
C VAL A 133 9.21 9.76 9.19
N SER A 134 8.03 9.54 8.59
CA SER A 134 6.81 10.22 8.99
C SER A 134 6.49 9.91 10.45
N PRO A 135 6.22 10.92 11.29
CA PRO A 135 5.74 10.69 12.66
C PRO A 135 4.40 9.95 12.68
N LEU A 136 3.60 10.02 11.60
CA LEU A 136 2.33 9.29 11.51
C LEU A 136 2.55 7.77 11.49
N LEU A 137 3.57 7.30 10.74
CA LEU A 137 3.89 5.88 10.60
C LEU A 137 4.73 5.36 11.76
N THR A 138 5.70 6.15 12.20
CA THR A 138 6.62 5.76 13.28
C THR A 138 5.91 5.71 14.63
N CYS A 139 5.06 6.68 14.96
CA CYS A 139 4.24 6.64 16.18
C CYS A 139 3.15 5.56 16.14
N ALA A 140 2.71 5.14 14.96
CA ALA A 140 1.79 4.02 14.78
C ALA A 140 2.49 2.64 14.88
N GLY A 141 3.81 2.60 15.07
CA GLY A 141 4.56 1.34 15.21
C GLY A 141 4.84 0.60 13.89
N MET A 142 4.61 1.24 12.74
CA MET A 142 4.73 0.59 11.42
C MET A 142 6.19 0.44 10.95
N ALA A 143 7.11 1.22 11.52
CA ALA A 143 8.53 1.21 11.19
C ALA A 143 9.36 0.12 11.94
N ARG A 144 8.71 -0.75 12.72
CA ARG A 144 9.40 -1.79 13.51
C ARG A 144 10.18 -2.75 12.61
N ASP A 145 11.36 -3.17 13.09
CA ASP A 145 12.25 -4.16 12.46
C ASP A 145 12.70 -3.82 11.02
N TRP A 146 12.59 -2.56 10.58
CA TRP A 146 13.01 -2.17 9.22
C TRP A 146 14.48 -2.57 8.91
N PRO A 147 14.80 -3.16 7.73
CA PRO A 147 13.93 -3.40 6.56
C PRO A 147 13.34 -4.83 6.47
N ASP A 148 13.30 -5.59 7.57
CA ASP A 148 12.88 -7.01 7.58
C ASP A 148 11.53 -7.23 6.89
N ALA A 149 11.51 -8.15 5.91
CA ALA A 149 10.34 -8.55 5.13
C ALA A 149 9.66 -7.44 4.30
N ARG A 150 10.40 -6.40 3.91
CA ARG A 150 9.94 -5.35 2.98
C ARG A 150 10.58 -5.52 1.62
N GLY A 151 9.88 -5.08 0.58
CA GLY A 151 10.43 -5.07 -0.77
C GLY A 151 9.45 -4.56 -1.80
N ILE A 152 9.93 -4.47 -3.02
CA ILE A 152 9.19 -3.94 -4.15
C ILE A 152 9.16 -5.02 -5.22
N TRP A 153 7.98 -5.26 -5.77
CA TRP A 153 7.84 -5.98 -7.01
C TRP A 153 7.45 -5.00 -8.11
N HIS A 154 7.99 -5.17 -9.31
CA HIS A 154 7.47 -4.48 -10.48
C HIS A 154 7.59 -5.35 -11.73
N ASN A 155 6.74 -5.08 -12.72
CA ASN A 155 6.84 -5.70 -14.03
C ASN A 155 8.04 -5.18 -14.83
N ASP A 156 8.41 -5.89 -15.90
CA ASP A 156 9.59 -5.56 -16.72
C ASP A 156 9.49 -4.17 -17.37
N SER A 157 8.27 -3.73 -17.73
CA SER A 157 8.02 -2.41 -18.32
C SER A 157 7.87 -1.28 -17.31
N LYS A 158 8.03 -1.56 -16.00
CA LYS A 158 8.00 -0.54 -14.94
C LYS A 158 6.69 0.26 -14.90
N SER A 159 5.58 -0.37 -15.26
CA SER A 159 4.24 0.23 -15.32
C SER A 159 3.25 -0.36 -14.31
N PHE A 160 3.60 -1.48 -13.69
CA PHE A 160 2.82 -2.12 -12.64
C PHE A 160 3.72 -2.48 -11.46
N LEU A 161 3.40 -1.97 -10.28
CA LEU A 161 4.24 -2.03 -9.09
C LEU A 161 3.44 -2.46 -7.86
N VAL A 162 4.09 -3.21 -6.98
CA VAL A 162 3.54 -3.65 -5.71
C VAL A 162 4.57 -3.44 -4.61
N TRP A 163 4.21 -2.68 -3.58
CA TRP A 163 5.04 -2.48 -2.40
C TRP A 163 4.61 -3.47 -1.32
N VAL A 164 5.53 -4.25 -0.79
CA VAL A 164 5.21 -5.30 0.18
C VAL A 164 5.64 -4.87 1.58
N ASN A 165 4.68 -4.87 2.52
CA ASN A 165 4.86 -4.57 3.95
C ASN A 165 5.38 -3.16 4.29
N GLU A 166 4.97 -2.14 3.53
CA GLU A 166 5.26 -0.73 3.79
C GLU A 166 4.22 -0.13 4.76
N GLU A 167 3.25 0.63 4.26
CA GLU A 167 2.10 1.16 5.01
C GLU A 167 0.98 0.13 5.19
N ASP A 168 0.83 -0.79 4.23
CA ASP A 168 -0.14 -1.89 4.21
C ASP A 168 0.58 -3.21 3.84
N HIS A 169 -0.15 -4.33 3.71
CA HIS A 169 0.46 -5.59 3.29
C HIS A 169 0.97 -5.52 1.84
N LEU A 170 0.17 -4.90 0.95
CA LEU A 170 0.40 -4.70 -0.49
C LEU A 170 -0.08 -3.32 -0.96
#